data_AF-A0A3D0H2J0-F1
#
_entry.id   AF-A0A3D0H2J0-F1
#
_cell.length_a   1.000
_cell.length_b   1.000
_cell.length_c   1.000
_cell.angle_alpha   90.00
_cell.angle_beta   90.00
_cell.angle_gamma   90.00
#
_symmetry.space_group_name_H-M   'P 1'
#
loop_
_entity.id
_entity.type
_entity.pdbx_description
1 polymer ?
#
loop_
_entity_poly.entity_id
_entity_poly.type
_entity_poly.pdbx_seq_one_letter_code
_entity_poly.pdbx_strand_id
1 'polypeptide(L)'
;MVEIEWKGIIWKAAYGDLGVKELLTILKGFGPMEILAFEKPGYFRGELSLSLSEKGAREITLYHLQVIGTKRKGEGRRALRLLRKIFGGELYVEDPGFIRVKNVNEKSFLFWAQMYREGLIDALDSEQLSLQPRMHEAELDEAIDRLTARPFSRKG
;
A
#
# COMPACT_ATOMS: atom_id res chain seq x y z
N MET A 1 1.40 -21.69 9.65
CA MET A 1 1.55 -20.24 9.44
C MET A 1 1.46 -19.52 10.78
N VAL A 2 2.56 -18.87 11.17
CA VAL A 2 2.65 -18.06 12.39
C VAL A 2 2.03 -16.69 12.13
N GLU A 3 1.31 -16.16 13.12
CA GLU A 3 0.83 -14.78 13.14
C GLU A 3 1.19 -14.11 14.46
N ILE A 4 1.36 -12.79 14.43
CA ILE A 4 1.62 -11.98 15.62
C ILE A 4 0.75 -10.74 15.60
N GLU A 5 0.27 -10.32 16.78
CA GLU A 5 -0.31 -9.00 16.94
C GLU A 5 0.79 -7.99 17.30
N TRP A 6 0.94 -6.96 16.48
CA TRP A 6 1.86 -5.87 16.75
C TRP A 6 1.26 -4.53 16.35
N LYS A 7 1.25 -3.58 17.29
CA LYS A 7 0.61 -2.26 17.16
C LYS A 7 -0.89 -2.33 16.80
N GLY A 8 -1.57 -3.38 17.27
CA GLY A 8 -3.01 -3.59 17.03
C GLY A 8 -3.34 -3.96 15.58
N ILE A 9 -2.38 -4.58 14.89
CA ILE A 9 -2.49 -5.16 13.56
C ILE A 9 -1.94 -6.59 13.67
N ILE A 10 -2.64 -7.54 13.06
CA ILE A 10 -2.21 -8.93 12.92
C ILE A 10 -1.28 -9.00 11.71
N TRP A 11 -0.10 -9.57 11.88
CA TRP A 11 0.93 -9.71 10.85
C TRP A 11 1.29 -11.18 10.65
N LYS A 12 1.51 -11.56 9.40
CA LYS A 12 2.01 -12.88 9.00
C LYS A 12 2.75 -12.79 7.68
N ALA A 13 3.48 -13.86 7.32
CA ALA A 13 4.03 -13.99 5.97
C ALA A 13 2.90 -13.99 4.94
N ALA A 14 3.02 -13.22 3.86
CA ALA A 14 2.07 -13.32 2.74
C ALA A 14 2.28 -14.63 1.97
N TYR A 15 3.54 -15.07 1.85
CA TYR A 15 3.96 -16.30 1.18
C TYR A 15 4.95 -17.07 2.05
N GLY A 16 4.90 -18.40 1.97
CA GLY A 16 5.78 -19.28 2.76
C GLY A 16 5.46 -19.26 4.26
N ASP A 17 6.46 -19.61 5.07
CA ASP A 17 6.38 -19.62 6.52
C ASP A 17 7.55 -18.81 7.11
N LEU A 18 7.22 -17.85 7.99
CA LEU A 18 8.16 -17.11 8.81
C LEU A 18 7.92 -17.44 10.28
N GLY A 19 8.99 -17.61 11.05
CA GLY A 19 8.92 -17.71 12.50
C GLY A 19 8.61 -16.37 13.18
N VAL A 20 8.18 -16.42 14.44
CA VAL A 20 7.85 -15.23 15.25
C VAL A 20 9.02 -14.22 15.28
N LYS A 21 10.25 -14.71 15.45
CA LYS A 21 11.46 -13.87 15.51
C LYS A 21 11.74 -13.18 14.18
N GLU A 22 11.51 -13.86 13.06
CA GLU A 22 11.74 -13.32 11.72
C GLU A 22 10.70 -12.23 11.42
N LEU A 23 9.42 -12.49 11.68
CA LEU A 23 8.35 -11.49 11.56
C LEU A 23 8.65 -10.22 12.36
N LEU A 24 9.03 -10.35 13.64
CA LEU A 24 9.37 -9.19 14.47
C LEU A 24 10.62 -8.45 13.97
N THR A 25 11.58 -9.16 13.38
CA THR A 25 12.80 -8.56 12.82
C THR A 25 12.49 -7.74 11.57
N ILE A 26 11.67 -8.28 10.67
CA ILE A 26 11.20 -7.58 9.46
C ILE A 26 10.36 -6.36 9.84
N LEU A 27 9.41 -6.48 10.77
CA LEU A 27 8.58 -5.35 11.23
C LEU A 27 9.38 -4.22 11.89
N LYS A 28 10.56 -4.53 12.43
CA LYS A 28 11.49 -3.52 12.96
C LYS A 28 12.40 -2.92 11.88
N GLY A 29 12.39 -3.45 10.66
CA GLY A 29 13.18 -2.98 9.52
C GLY A 29 14.59 -3.58 9.45
N PHE A 30 14.87 -4.68 10.15
CA PHE A 30 16.20 -5.31 10.18
C PHE A 30 16.26 -6.67 9.48
N GLY A 31 15.19 -7.08 8.80
CA GLY A 31 15.06 -8.38 8.16
C GLY A 31 15.26 -8.33 6.65
N PRO A 32 15.24 -9.49 5.97
CA PRO A 32 15.15 -9.55 4.52
C PRO A 32 13.87 -8.85 4.02
N MET A 33 13.91 -8.38 2.78
CA MET A 33 12.74 -7.82 2.13
C MET A 33 11.74 -8.95 1.84
N GLU A 34 10.69 -9.04 2.66
CA GLU A 34 9.65 -10.05 2.57
C GLU A 34 8.28 -9.38 2.47
N ILE A 35 7.36 -10.01 1.74
CA ILE A 35 5.98 -9.55 1.67
C ILE A 35 5.22 -10.07 2.90
N LEU A 36 4.68 -9.15 3.70
CA LEU A 36 3.87 -9.42 4.86
C LEU A 36 2.40 -9.13 4.56
N ALA A 37 1.54 -10.07 4.95
CA ALA A 37 0.11 -9.82 5.02
C ALA A 37 -0.24 -9.21 6.38
N PHE A 38 -1.13 -8.22 6.37
CA PHE A 38 -1.56 -7.52 7.56
C PHE A 38 -3.08 -7.38 7.63
N GLU A 39 -3.62 -7.41 8.84
CA GLU A 39 -5.04 -7.18 9.10
C GLU A 39 -5.25 -6.39 10.38
N LYS A 40 -6.05 -5.33 10.30
CA LYS A 40 -6.67 -4.70 11.45
C LYS A 40 -8.12 -5.20 11.55
N PRO A 41 -8.45 -6.07 12.52
CA PRO A 41 -9.73 -6.77 12.55
C PRO A 41 -10.93 -5.82 12.44
N GLY A 42 -11.77 -6.04 11.43
CA GLY A 42 -12.97 -5.25 11.18
C GLY A 42 -12.77 -3.87 10.52
N TYR A 43 -11.52 -3.49 10.18
CA TYR A 43 -11.22 -2.19 9.56
C TYR A 43 -10.58 -2.31 8.17
N PHE A 44 -9.41 -2.94 8.06
CA PHE A 44 -8.71 -3.10 6.79
C PHE A 44 -7.73 -4.27 6.82
N ARG A 45 -7.32 -4.74 5.65
CA ARG A 45 -6.25 -5.72 5.45
C ARG A 45 -5.48 -5.43 4.19
N GLY A 46 -4.31 -6.02 4.03
CA GLY A 46 -3.47 -5.77 2.88
C GLY A 46 -2.18 -6.56 2.88
N GLU A 47 -1.31 -6.22 1.95
CA GLU A 47 0.02 -6.81 1.79
C GLU A 47 1.03 -5.71 1.50
N LEU A 48 2.19 -5.77 2.16
CA LEU A 48 3.27 -4.81 1.98
C LEU A 48 4.63 -5.48 2.19
N SER A 49 5.69 -4.88 1.68
CA SER A 49 7.06 -5.16 2.08
C SER A 49 7.66 -3.96 2.79
N LEU A 50 8.74 -4.21 3.53
CA LEU A 50 9.51 -3.20 4.24
C LEU A 50 10.97 -3.31 3.81
N SER A 51 11.57 -2.18 3.47
CA SER A 51 13.00 -2.08 3.18
C SER A 51 13.61 -0.87 3.91
N LEU A 52 14.94 -0.81 3.88
CA LEU A 52 15.68 0.39 4.25
C LEU A 52 16.30 0.96 2.98
N SER A 53 16.14 2.26 2.78
CA SER A 53 16.86 3.00 1.74
C SER A 53 18.36 3.01 2.02
N GLU A 54 19.15 3.39 1.03
CA GLU A 54 20.62 3.56 1.19
C GLU A 54 20.99 4.55 2.30
N LYS A 55 20.08 5.45 2.66
CA LYS A 55 20.25 6.45 3.74
C LYS A 55 19.74 5.94 5.10
N GLY A 56 19.29 4.69 5.18
CA GLY A 56 18.74 4.08 6.39
C GLY A 56 17.31 4.53 6.72
N ALA A 57 16.62 5.21 5.81
CA ALA A 57 15.21 5.55 5.98
C ALA A 57 14.35 4.32 5.65
N ARG A 58 13.26 4.11 6.39
CA ARG A 58 12.33 3.02 6.07
C ARG A 58 11.52 3.35 4.84
N GLU A 59 11.32 2.34 4.02
CA GLU A 59 10.46 2.38 2.84
C GLU A 59 9.39 1.30 3.00
N ILE A 60 8.15 1.68 2.68
CA ILE A 60 6.99 0.80 2.73
C ILE A 60 6.50 0.67 1.30
N THR A 61 6.50 -0.55 0.75
CA THR A 61 5.87 -0.81 -0.55
C THR A 61 4.56 -1.55 -0.32
N LEU A 62 3.44 -0.88 -0.55
CA LEU A 62 2.09 -1.38 -0.35
C LEU A 62 1.56 -1.97 -1.66
N TYR A 63 1.36 -3.29 -1.67
CA TYR A 63 0.87 -4.03 -2.84
C TYR A 63 -0.64 -4.16 -2.88
N HIS A 64 -1.27 -4.21 -1.70
CA HIS A 64 -2.71 -4.38 -1.59
C HIS A 64 -3.24 -3.69 -0.33
N LEU A 65 -4.36 -2.99 -0.48
CA LEU A 65 -5.13 -2.45 0.64
C LEU A 65 -6.62 -2.62 0.39
N GLN A 66 -7.28 -3.32 1.29
CA GLN A 66 -8.72 -3.53 1.29
C GLN A 66 -9.32 -3.03 2.59
N VAL A 67 -10.26 -2.09 2.50
CA VAL A 67 -11.11 -1.71 3.63
C VAL A 67 -12.19 -2.78 3.82
N ILE A 68 -12.30 -3.31 5.04
CA ILE A 68 -13.27 -4.33 5.43
C ILE A 68 -14.29 -3.75 6.43
N GLY A 69 -15.44 -4.41 6.58
CA GLY A 69 -16.51 -3.96 7.46
C GLY A 69 -17.51 -2.97 6.84
N THR A 70 -18.44 -2.50 7.67
CA THR A 70 -19.61 -1.69 7.25
C THR A 70 -19.30 -0.20 7.14
N LYS A 71 -18.34 0.32 7.92
CA LYS A 71 -17.92 1.73 7.91
C LYS A 71 -16.69 1.92 7.02
N ARG A 72 -16.90 2.08 5.71
CA ARG A 72 -15.78 2.19 4.75
C ARG A 72 -15.23 3.61 4.56
N LYS A 73 -16.04 4.64 4.82
CA LYS A 73 -15.68 6.04 4.55
C LYS A 73 -14.51 6.46 5.44
N GLY A 74 -13.41 6.88 4.82
CA GLY A 74 -12.23 7.39 5.52
C GLY A 74 -11.27 6.33 6.07
N GLU A 75 -11.65 5.05 6.11
CA GLU A 75 -10.79 3.99 6.65
C GLU A 75 -9.55 3.73 5.80
N GLY A 76 -9.60 3.90 4.47
CA GLY A 76 -8.41 3.84 3.63
C GLY A 76 -7.36 4.90 4.01
N ARG A 77 -7.78 6.15 4.22
CA ARG A 77 -6.91 7.23 4.72
C ARG A 77 -6.35 6.90 6.10
N ARG A 78 -7.19 6.33 6.97
CA ARG A 78 -6.79 5.94 8.33
C ARG A 78 -5.75 4.82 8.31
N ALA A 79 -5.89 3.85 7.42
CA ALA A 79 -4.93 2.77 7.21
C ALA A 79 -3.56 3.32 6.82
N LEU A 80 -3.51 4.19 5.80
CA LEU A 80 -2.25 4.81 5.33
C LEU A 80 -1.58 5.64 6.43
N ARG A 81 -2.34 6.47 7.15
CA ARG A 81 -1.80 7.23 8.29
C ARG A 81 -1.26 6.32 9.39
N LEU A 82 -1.91 5.19 9.66
CA LEU A 82 -1.45 4.24 10.65
C LEU A 82 -0.16 3.53 10.20
N LEU A 83 -0.07 3.09 8.94
CA LEU A 83 1.15 2.49 8.39
C LEU A 83 2.33 3.46 8.47
N ARG A 84 2.14 4.71 8.01
CA ARG A 84 3.17 5.77 8.14
C ARG A 84 3.54 6.04 9.60
N LYS A 85 2.59 6.02 10.52
CA LYS A 85 2.87 6.21 11.96
C LYS A 85 3.69 5.06 12.55
N ILE A 86 3.45 3.82 12.11
CA ILE A 86 4.13 2.63 12.66
C ILE A 86 5.56 2.56 12.15
N PHE A 87 5.76 2.67 10.84
CA PHE A 87 7.06 2.45 10.23
C PHE A 87 7.84 3.75 10.08
N GLY A 88 7.18 4.88 9.87
CA GLY A 88 7.83 6.11 9.41
C GLY A 88 8.29 5.98 7.96
N GLY A 89 8.89 7.05 7.44
CA GLY A 89 9.49 7.05 6.10
C GLY A 89 8.49 7.23 4.96
N GLU A 90 8.88 6.70 3.80
CA GLU A 90 8.19 6.84 2.52
C GLU A 90 7.27 5.64 2.26
N LEU A 91 6.11 5.89 1.66
CA LEU A 91 5.10 4.89 1.35
C LEU A 91 4.83 4.90 -0.15
N TYR A 92 5.28 3.84 -0.80
CA TYR A 92 5.10 3.54 -2.21
C TYR A 92 3.92 2.61 -2.40
N VAL A 93 3.15 2.83 -3.46
CA VAL A 93 2.09 1.90 -3.88
C VAL A 93 2.52 1.25 -5.18
N GLU A 94 2.58 -0.06 -5.21
CA GLU A 94 2.90 -0.81 -6.43
C GLU A 94 1.77 -1.79 -6.70
N ASP A 95 1.29 -1.85 -7.94
CA ASP A 95 0.52 -2.99 -8.41
C ASP A 95 1.49 -4.00 -9.03
N PRO A 96 1.83 -5.11 -8.33
CA PRO A 96 2.80 -6.06 -8.84
C PRO A 96 2.28 -6.86 -10.05
N GLY A 97 1.06 -6.60 -10.55
CA GLY A 97 0.47 -7.28 -11.71
C GLY A 97 0.07 -8.75 -11.47
N PHE A 98 0.61 -9.38 -10.43
CA PHE A 98 0.33 -10.76 -10.01
C PHE A 98 -0.83 -10.88 -9.02
N ILE A 99 -1.02 -9.87 -8.16
CA ILE A 99 -2.15 -9.80 -7.22
C ILE A 99 -3.17 -8.86 -7.83
N ARG A 100 -3.85 -9.31 -8.90
CA ARG A 100 -4.95 -8.55 -9.50
C ARG A 100 -5.94 -8.20 -8.41
N VAL A 101 -5.94 -6.95 -7.95
CA VAL A 101 -6.95 -6.45 -7.03
C VAL A 101 -8.28 -6.64 -7.76
N LYS A 102 -9.10 -7.57 -7.27
CA LYS A 102 -10.40 -7.84 -7.91
C LYS A 102 -11.19 -6.54 -7.92
N ASN A 103 -11.57 -6.09 -9.11
CA ASN A 103 -12.36 -4.88 -9.36
C ASN A 103 -11.62 -3.54 -9.16
N VAL A 104 -10.34 -3.45 -9.53
CA VAL A 104 -9.74 -2.12 -9.78
C VAL A 104 -10.61 -1.39 -10.79
N ASN A 105 -11.06 -0.21 -10.43
CA ASN A 105 -11.83 0.67 -11.30
C ASN A 105 -11.29 2.10 -11.15
N GLU A 106 -11.79 3.00 -11.97
CA GLU A 106 -11.43 4.42 -11.97
C GLU A 106 -11.45 5.04 -10.55
N LYS A 107 -12.44 4.69 -9.71
CA LYS A 107 -12.55 5.22 -8.35
C LYS A 107 -11.40 4.77 -7.45
N SER A 108 -10.83 3.60 -7.69
CA SER A 108 -9.64 3.12 -6.97
C SER A 108 -8.41 3.96 -7.31
N PHE A 109 -8.21 4.29 -8.59
CA PHE A 109 -7.08 5.13 -9.01
C PHE A 109 -7.25 6.59 -8.60
N LEU A 110 -8.45 7.14 -8.70
CA LEU A 110 -8.76 8.48 -8.19
C LEU A 110 -8.55 8.57 -6.67
N PHE A 111 -8.86 7.50 -5.94
CA PHE A 111 -8.51 7.43 -4.52
C PHE A 111 -7.01 7.56 -4.31
N TRP A 112 -6.19 6.79 -5.05
CA TRP A 112 -4.73 6.85 -4.89
C TRP A 112 -4.12 8.19 -5.31
N ALA A 113 -4.57 8.78 -6.41
CA ALA A 113 -4.16 10.12 -6.83
C ALA A 113 -4.48 11.16 -5.73
N GLN A 114 -5.64 11.04 -5.09
CA GLN A 114 -5.99 11.88 -3.95
C GLN A 114 -5.10 11.60 -2.72
N MET A 115 -4.68 10.35 -2.49
CA MET A 115 -3.78 10.01 -1.37
C MET A 115 -2.38 10.58 -1.60
N TYR A 116 -1.91 10.60 -2.86
CA TYR A 116 -0.67 11.24 -3.26
C TYR A 116 -0.74 12.76 -3.03
N ARG A 117 -1.82 13.41 -3.49
CA ARG A 117 -2.05 14.85 -3.27
C ARG A 117 -2.14 15.22 -1.78
N GLU A 118 -2.68 14.33 -0.94
CA GLU A 118 -2.74 14.49 0.52
C GLU A 118 -1.41 14.15 1.24
N GLY A 119 -0.36 13.73 0.52
CA GLY A 119 0.94 13.33 1.10
C GLY A 119 0.88 12.05 1.94
N LEU A 120 -0.12 11.20 1.70
CA LEU A 120 -0.27 9.91 2.39
C LEU A 120 0.50 8.79 1.71
N ILE A 121 0.76 8.93 0.41
CA ILE A 121 1.68 8.08 -0.35
C ILE A 121 2.67 8.99 -1.09
N ASP A 122 3.88 8.49 -1.34
CA ASP A 122 4.98 9.25 -1.93
C ASP A 122 5.17 8.91 -3.41
N ALA A 123 4.72 7.75 -3.87
CA ALA A 123 4.66 7.37 -5.28
C ALA A 123 3.62 6.27 -5.50
N LEU A 124 3.22 6.09 -6.76
CA LEU A 124 2.40 4.97 -7.20
C LEU A 124 2.91 4.46 -8.55
N ASP A 125 3.07 3.15 -8.71
CA ASP A 125 3.35 2.56 -10.01
C ASP A 125 2.34 1.45 -10.36
N SER A 126 1.71 1.60 -11.52
CA SER A 126 0.72 0.67 -12.07
C SER A 126 0.59 0.83 -13.58
N GLU A 127 -0.02 -0.13 -14.26
CA GLU A 127 -0.24 -0.06 -15.70
C GLU A 127 -1.06 1.17 -16.15
N GLN A 128 -2.00 1.64 -15.32
CA GLN A 128 -2.95 2.70 -15.69
C GLN A 128 -2.58 4.08 -15.14
N LEU A 129 -1.79 4.15 -14.06
CA LEU A 129 -1.38 5.38 -13.41
C LEU A 129 0.04 5.21 -12.87
N SER A 130 0.94 6.14 -13.16
CA SER A 130 2.28 6.19 -12.57
C SER A 130 2.51 7.60 -12.03
N LEU A 131 2.80 7.68 -10.74
CA LEU A 131 3.06 8.89 -9.97
C LEU A 131 4.45 8.79 -9.37
N GLN A 132 5.36 9.66 -9.81
CA GLN A 132 6.74 9.71 -9.34
C GLN A 132 6.86 10.57 -8.07
N PRO A 133 7.86 10.34 -7.21
CA PRO A 133 8.11 11.20 -6.07
C PRO A 133 8.27 12.66 -6.47
N ARG A 134 7.58 13.56 -5.76
CA ARG A 134 7.70 15.02 -5.92
C ARG A 134 7.28 15.56 -7.30
N MET A 135 6.40 14.85 -8.01
CA MET A 135 5.73 15.42 -9.19
C MET A 135 5.06 16.76 -8.87
N HIS A 136 5.12 17.68 -9.83
CA HIS A 136 4.39 18.93 -9.78
C HIS A 136 2.88 18.71 -9.95
N GLU A 137 2.06 19.63 -9.42
CA GLU A 137 0.60 19.53 -9.47
C GLU A 137 0.06 19.43 -10.91
N ALA A 138 0.67 20.16 -11.85
CA ALA A 138 0.30 20.08 -13.27
C ALA A 138 0.54 18.69 -13.88
N GLU A 139 1.63 18.01 -13.50
CA GLU A 139 1.94 16.66 -13.99
C GLU A 139 0.98 15.62 -13.39
N LEU A 140 0.57 15.82 -12.14
CA LEU A 140 -0.45 14.99 -11.48
C LEU A 140 -1.81 15.15 -12.18
N ASP A 141 -2.22 16.39 -12.48
CA ASP A 141 -3.48 16.66 -13.16
C ASP A 141 -3.48 16.04 -14.57
N GLU A 142 -2.38 16.15 -15.32
CA GLU A 142 -2.23 15.48 -16.62
C GLU A 142 -2.33 13.93 -16.50
N ALA A 143 -1.76 13.35 -15.45
CA ALA A 143 -1.87 11.91 -15.19
C ALA A 143 -3.32 11.49 -14.90
N ILE A 144 -4.07 12.30 -14.14
CA ILE A 144 -5.48 12.05 -13.84
C ILE A 144 -6.36 12.23 -15.08
N ASP A 145 -6.11 13.26 -15.89
CA ASP A 145 -6.85 13.50 -17.13
C ASP A 145 -6.66 12.35 -18.12
N ARG A 146 -5.44 11.85 -18.27
CA ARG A 146 -5.15 10.66 -19.12
C ARG A 146 -5.84 9.40 -18.61
N LEU A 147 -5.95 9.23 -17.29
CA LEU A 147 -6.65 8.11 -16.67
C LEU A 147 -8.16 8.14 -16.98
N THR A 148 -8.79 9.32 -16.86
CA THR A 148 -10.24 9.48 -17.07
C THR A 148 -10.64 9.50 -18.55
N ALA A 149 -9.74 9.93 -19.44
CA ALA A 149 -9.95 9.93 -20.88
C ALA A 149 -9.89 8.53 -21.54
N ARG A 150 -9.28 7.53 -20.87
CA ARG A 150 -9.18 6.16 -21.40
C ARG A 150 -10.41 5.35 -20.97
N PRO A 151 -11.11 4.65 -21.89
CA PRO A 151 -12.16 3.73 -21.49
C PRO A 151 -11.56 2.61 -20.63
N PHE A 152 -12.05 2.44 -19.40
CA PHE A 152 -11.74 1.26 -18.58
C PHE A 152 -12.18 0.02 -19.35
N SER A 153 -11.24 -0.66 -20.00
CA SER A 153 -11.52 -1.90 -20.71
C SER A 153 -11.88 -2.94 -19.65
N ARG A 154 -13.18 -3.23 -19.52
CA ARG A 154 -13.69 -4.34 -18.73
C ARG A 154 -13.21 -5.63 -19.39
N LYS A 155 -11.99 -6.08 -19.10
CA LYS A 155 -11.67 -7.49 -19.27
C LYS A 155 -12.39 -8.21 -18.13
N GLY A 156 -13.54 -8.78 -18.48
CA GLY A 156 -14.41 -9.57 -17.61
C GLY A 156 -13.78 -10.88 -17.14
#